data_AF-A8URJ1-F1
#
_entry.id   AF-A8URJ1-F1
#
_cell.length_a   1.000
_cell.length_b   1.000
_cell.length_c   1.000
_cell.angle_alpha   90.00
_cell.angle_beta   90.00
_cell.angle_gamma   90.00
#
_symmetry.space_group_name_H-M   'P 1'
#
loop_
_entity.id
_entity.type
_entity.pdbx_description
1 polymer ?
#
loop_
_entity_poly.entity_id
_entity_poly.type
_entity_poly.pdbx_seq_one_letter_code
_entity_poly.pdbx_strand_id
1 'polypeptide(L)'
;MAQGTTPDKGELFIKRAKQLNLAFLVSITVFFLVSLALYSFFSMPVSAKLVLYVYGIELFTALISYAVALFVRKKMFPVSMSEEYWSYTAVRRYFWSYVLLCVPFGVAFLFFLFAGNFSALLLGYLLSLCGLILFRPRKGDVI
;
A
#
# COMPACT_ATOMS: atom_id res chain seq x y z
N MET A 1 6.60 -12.25 -42.84
CA MET A 1 6.73 -13.11 -41.64
C MET A 1 7.69 -12.44 -40.68
N ALA A 2 7.17 -11.84 -39.61
CA ALA A 2 7.94 -11.36 -38.47
C ALA A 2 7.01 -11.37 -37.25
N GLN A 3 6.67 -12.58 -36.76
CA GLN A 3 6.07 -12.78 -35.45
C GLN A 3 7.16 -12.55 -34.39
N GLY A 4 7.55 -11.30 -34.20
CA GLY A 4 8.43 -10.89 -33.12
C GLY A 4 7.66 -11.00 -31.80
N THR A 5 7.91 -12.08 -31.06
CA THR A 5 7.71 -12.26 -29.61
C THR A 5 7.00 -11.10 -28.89
N THR A 6 5.70 -10.95 -29.10
CA THR A 6 4.89 -10.14 -28.18
C THR A 6 4.84 -10.92 -26.87
N PRO A 7 5.35 -10.39 -25.74
CA PRO A 7 5.10 -11.02 -24.45
C PRO A 7 3.60 -11.22 -24.33
N ASP A 8 3.19 -12.41 -23.90
CA ASP A 8 1.79 -12.71 -23.64
C ASP A 8 1.20 -11.57 -22.81
N LYS A 9 0.06 -11.00 -23.24
CA LYS A 9 -0.45 -9.71 -22.74
C LYS A 9 -0.59 -9.73 -21.21
N GLY A 10 -0.84 -10.90 -20.63
CA GLY A 10 -0.84 -11.14 -19.19
C GLY A 10 0.55 -10.96 -18.53
N GLU A 11 1.63 -11.45 -19.14
CA GLU A 11 2.99 -11.29 -18.59
C GLU A 11 3.43 -9.83 -18.58
N LEU A 12 3.16 -9.08 -19.65
CA LEU A 12 3.45 -7.65 -19.70
C LEU A 12 2.65 -6.88 -18.64
N PHE A 13 1.38 -7.24 -18.44
CA PHE A 13 0.53 -6.66 -17.40
C PHE A 13 1.09 -6.93 -16.00
N ILE A 14 1.45 -8.18 -15.68
CA ILE A 14 2.01 -8.53 -14.36
C ILE A 14 3.32 -7.78 -14.10
N LYS A 15 4.17 -7.59 -15.13
CA LYS A 15 5.38 -6.78 -15.02
C LYS A 15 5.04 -5.32 -14.63
N ARG A 16 4.05 -4.72 -15.29
CA ARG A 16 3.59 -3.35 -14.98
C ARG A 16 2.94 -3.25 -13.59
N ALA A 17 2.14 -4.24 -13.21
CA ALA A 17 1.55 -4.30 -11.87
C ALA A 17 2.64 -4.37 -10.78
N LYS A 18 3.73 -5.13 -11.00
CA LYS A 18 4.87 -5.17 -10.09
C LYS A 18 5.60 -3.82 -10.01
N GLN A 19 5.72 -3.10 -11.13
CA GLN A 19 6.26 -1.74 -11.13
C GLN A 19 5.38 -0.77 -10.34
N LEU A 20 4.05 -0.90 -10.44
CA LEU A 20 3.11 -0.12 -9.63
C LEU A 20 3.27 -0.40 -8.14
N ASN A 21 3.33 -1.67 -7.74
CA ASN A 21 3.60 -2.04 -6.34
C ASN A 21 4.93 -1.47 -5.82
N LEU A 22 5.98 -1.54 -6.64
CA LEU A 22 7.28 -0.95 -6.31
C LEU A 22 7.22 0.57 -6.21
N ALA A 23 6.45 1.24 -7.07
CA ALA A 23 6.24 2.68 -6.98
C ALA A 23 5.58 3.07 -5.65
N PHE A 24 4.57 2.32 -5.19
CA PHE A 24 3.97 2.56 -3.87
C PHE A 24 4.96 2.33 -2.73
N LEU A 25 5.75 1.25 -2.77
CA LEU A 25 6.79 0.99 -1.78
C LEU A 25 7.80 2.13 -1.72
N VAL A 26 8.32 2.57 -2.87
CA VAL A 26 9.27 3.68 -2.93
C VAL A 26 8.63 4.98 -2.42
N SER A 27 7.39 5.27 -2.81
CA SER A 27 6.68 6.47 -2.36
C SER A 27 6.53 6.52 -0.84
N ILE A 28 6.08 5.44 -0.19
CA ILE A 28 5.94 5.44 1.28
C ILE A 28 7.31 5.56 1.97
N THR A 29 8.36 4.95 1.41
CA THR A 29 9.72 5.04 1.95
C THR A 29 10.27 6.46 1.83
N VAL A 30 10.10 7.11 0.68
CA VAL A 30 10.51 8.51 0.48
C VAL A 30 9.76 9.42 1.45
N PHE A 31 8.44 9.25 1.60
CA PHE A 31 7.65 10.02 2.56
C PHE A 31 8.12 9.81 4.00
N PHE A 32 8.46 8.57 4.37
CA PHE A 32 9.01 8.27 5.70
C PHE A 32 10.36 8.96 5.93
N LEU A 33 11.26 8.95 4.93
CA LEU A 33 12.55 9.64 5.00
C LEU A 33 12.39 11.17 5.10
N VAL A 34 11.45 11.75 4.37
CA VAL A 34 11.12 13.18 4.48
C VAL A 34 10.61 13.50 5.89
N SER A 35 9.75 12.64 6.44
CA SER A 35 9.24 12.81 7.81
C SER A 35 10.37 12.76 8.84
N LEU A 36 11.34 11.85 8.67
CA LEU A 36 12.55 11.80 9.49
C LEU A 36 13.35 13.11 9.47
N ALA A 37 13.53 13.72 8.30
CA ALA A 37 14.19 15.02 8.19
C ALA A 37 13.42 16.12 8.92
N LEU A 38 12.09 16.06 8.90
CA LEU A 38 11.20 17.01 9.56
C LEU A 38 11.06 16.79 11.07
N TYR A 39 11.46 15.63 11.61
CA TYR A 39 11.30 15.28 13.03
C TYR A 39 11.88 16.32 13.99
N SER A 40 13.01 16.93 13.64
CA SER A 40 13.64 17.98 14.46
C SER A 40 12.74 19.20 14.71
N PHE A 41 11.77 19.46 13.84
CA PHE A 41 10.85 20.60 13.93
C PHE A 41 9.56 20.28 14.71
N PHE A 42 9.22 19.00 14.83
CA PHE A 42 8.01 18.53 15.50
C PHE A 42 8.42 17.69 16.71
N SER A 43 8.61 18.34 17.85
CA SER A 43 8.92 17.68 19.12
C SER A 43 8.03 18.26 20.20
N MET A 44 6.86 17.64 20.41
CA MET A 44 6.00 17.97 21.54
C MET A 44 6.06 16.85 22.58
N PRO A 45 6.04 17.17 23.88
CA PRO A 45 5.92 16.15 24.92
C PRO A 45 4.51 15.54 24.86
N VAL A 46 4.44 14.25 24.57
CA VAL A 46 3.18 13.52 24.43
C VAL A 46 3.03 12.51 25.56
N SER A 47 1.85 12.43 26.16
CA SER A 47 1.58 11.43 27.20
C SER A 47 1.65 10.01 26.62
N ALA A 48 2.25 9.08 27.37
CA ALA A 48 2.37 7.68 26.95
C ALA A 48 1.01 7.01 26.66
N LYS A 49 -0.05 7.44 27.36
CA LYS A 49 -1.42 6.95 27.12
C LYS A 49 -1.92 7.30 25.71
N LEU A 50 -1.67 8.53 25.26
CA LEU A 50 -2.07 8.95 23.91
C LEU A 50 -1.33 8.15 22.84
N VAL A 51 -0.02 7.94 23.02
CA VAL A 51 0.79 7.12 22.11
C VAL A 51 0.25 5.69 22.01
N LEU A 52 -0.15 5.10 23.15
CA LEU A 52 -0.72 3.76 23.19
C LEU A 52 -2.08 3.67 22.45
N TYR A 53 -2.93 4.70 22.57
CA TYR A 53 -4.17 4.77 21.80
C TYR A 53 -3.90 4.87 20.30
N VAL A 54 -2.89 5.65 19.89
CA VAL A 54 -2.51 5.77 18.47
C VAL A 54 -2.01 4.43 17.94
N TYR A 55 -1.18 3.69 18.67
CA TYR A 55 -0.78 2.35 18.26
C TYR A 55 -1.99 1.41 18.08
N GLY A 56 -2.96 1.49 19.01
CA GLY A 56 -4.20 0.74 18.90
C GLY A 56 -4.98 1.09 17.63
N ILE A 57 -5.09 2.37 17.30
CA ILE A 57 -5.75 2.85 16.08
C ILE A 57 -4.98 2.39 14.83
N GLU A 58 -3.65 2.48 14.81
CA GLU A 58 -2.83 2.01 13.68
C GLU A 58 -2.99 0.51 13.43
N LEU A 59 -2.97 -0.30 14.48
CA LEU A 59 -3.19 -1.75 14.38
C LEU A 59 -4.61 -2.07 13.89
N PHE A 60 -5.61 -1.38 14.44
CA PHE A 60 -7.01 -1.58 14.05
C PHE A 60 -7.25 -1.17 12.59
N THR A 61 -6.73 -0.02 12.18
CA THR A 61 -6.82 0.47 10.80
C THR A 61 -6.06 -0.43 9.83
N ALA A 62 -4.91 -0.99 10.22
CA ALA A 62 -4.21 -1.99 9.41
C ALA A 62 -5.06 -3.26 9.22
N LEU A 63 -5.64 -3.78 10.30
CA LEU A 63 -6.48 -4.97 10.24
C LEU A 63 -7.70 -4.78 9.32
N ILE A 64 -8.42 -3.65 9.45
CA ILE A 64 -9.54 -3.31 8.57
C ILE A 64 -9.06 -3.15 7.14
N SER A 65 -8.00 -2.37 6.91
CA SER A 65 -7.49 -2.08 5.57
C SER A 65 -7.07 -3.35 4.85
N TYR A 66 -6.47 -4.31 5.57
CA TYR A 66 -6.04 -5.58 5.02
C TYR A 66 -7.23 -6.47 4.70
N ALA A 67 -8.22 -6.53 5.60
CA ALA A 67 -9.45 -7.28 5.36
C ALA A 67 -10.20 -6.75 4.13
N VAL A 68 -10.35 -5.43 4.01
CA VAL A 68 -10.99 -4.79 2.84
C VAL A 68 -10.16 -5.02 1.58
N ALA A 69 -8.83 -4.87 1.64
CA ALA A 69 -7.96 -5.14 0.50
C ALA A 69 -8.05 -6.61 0.05
N LEU A 70 -8.09 -7.58 0.98
CA LEU A 70 -8.32 -8.99 0.68
C LEU A 70 -9.69 -9.21 0.04
N PHE A 71 -10.73 -8.56 0.55
CA PHE A 71 -12.09 -8.67 0.03
C PHE A 71 -12.18 -8.15 -1.42
N VAL A 72 -11.66 -6.95 -1.68
CA VAL A 72 -11.56 -6.35 -3.02
C VAL A 72 -10.78 -7.27 -3.96
N ARG A 73 -9.74 -7.94 -3.46
CA ARG A 73 -8.92 -8.87 -4.24
C ARG A 73 -9.52 -10.27 -4.39
N LYS A 74 -10.40 -10.76 -3.51
CA LYS A 74 -10.97 -12.11 -3.62
C LYS A 74 -12.31 -12.13 -4.33
N LYS A 75 -13.24 -11.24 -3.96
CA LYS A 75 -14.63 -11.34 -4.43
C LYS A 75 -14.85 -10.79 -5.85
N MET A 76 -13.89 -10.04 -6.37
CA MET A 76 -13.97 -9.45 -7.70
C MET A 76 -13.14 -10.20 -8.75
N PHE A 77 -12.38 -11.24 -8.36
CA PHE A 77 -11.45 -11.99 -9.21
C PHE A 77 -12.15 -13.24 -9.77
N PRO A 78 -12.31 -13.36 -11.08
CA PRO A 78 -11.24 -13.06 -12.04
C PRO A 78 -11.60 -11.91 -12.95
N VAL A 79 -10.64 -11.05 -13.27
CA VAL A 79 -10.77 -10.25 -14.49
C VAL A 79 -10.39 -11.16 -15.64
N SER A 80 -11.37 -11.53 -16.46
CA SER A 80 -11.09 -12.34 -17.64
C SER A 80 -10.38 -11.48 -18.68
N MET A 81 -9.30 -11.99 -19.27
CA MET A 81 -8.65 -11.32 -20.41
C MET A 81 -9.56 -11.22 -21.65
N SER A 82 -10.72 -11.90 -21.64
CA SER A 82 -11.76 -11.80 -22.67
C SER A 82 -12.57 -10.50 -22.60
N GLU A 83 -12.57 -9.79 -21.47
CA GLU A 83 -13.36 -8.57 -21.30
C GLU A 83 -12.70 -7.35 -21.98
N GLU A 84 -13.49 -6.55 -22.66
CA GLU A 84 -13.08 -5.23 -23.14
C GLU A 84 -12.77 -4.37 -21.89
N TYR A 85 -11.56 -3.82 -21.78
CA TYR A 85 -11.04 -3.07 -20.61
C TYR A 85 -10.56 -3.88 -19.38
N TRP A 86 -10.31 -5.18 -19.51
CA TRP A 86 -9.78 -6.02 -18.41
C TRP A 86 -8.57 -5.39 -17.69
N SER A 87 -7.62 -4.85 -18.45
CA SER A 87 -6.38 -4.28 -17.91
C SER A 87 -6.62 -3.03 -17.05
N TYR A 88 -7.53 -2.15 -17.46
CA TYR A 88 -7.89 -0.95 -16.69
C TYR A 88 -8.56 -1.33 -15.37
N THR A 89 -9.51 -2.25 -15.42
CA THR A 89 -10.21 -2.77 -14.24
C THR A 89 -9.23 -3.42 -13.25
N ALA A 90 -8.27 -4.20 -13.74
CA ALA A 90 -7.25 -4.82 -12.91
C ALA A 90 -6.30 -3.80 -12.27
N VAL A 91 -5.80 -2.81 -13.03
CA VAL A 91 -4.95 -1.73 -12.48
C VAL A 91 -5.69 -0.95 -11.40
N ARG A 92 -6.93 -0.53 -11.65
CA ARG A 92 -7.73 0.23 -10.69
C ARG A 92 -7.87 -0.52 -9.36
N ARG A 93 -8.06 -1.83 -9.40
CA ARG A 93 -8.14 -2.66 -8.18
C ARG A 93 -6.83 -2.67 -7.42
N TYR A 94 -5.70 -2.94 -8.08
CA TYR A 94 -4.39 -2.89 -7.43
C TYR A 94 -4.12 -1.52 -6.82
N PHE A 95 -4.43 -0.44 -7.55
CA PHE A 95 -4.28 0.92 -7.06
C PHE A 95 -5.06 1.13 -5.75
N TRP A 96 -6.36 0.83 -5.72
CA TRP A 96 -7.17 1.01 -4.51
C TRP A 96 -6.74 0.10 -3.37
N SER A 97 -6.33 -1.14 -3.64
CA SER A 97 -5.75 -2.01 -2.63
C SER A 97 -4.47 -1.41 -2.04
N TYR A 98 -3.56 -0.89 -2.87
CA TYR A 98 -2.31 -0.28 -2.38
C TYR A 98 -2.56 1.01 -1.59
N VAL A 99 -3.52 1.84 -2.01
CA VAL A 99 -3.96 3.02 -1.26
C VAL A 99 -4.48 2.63 0.13
N LEU A 100 -5.35 1.61 0.21
CA LEU A 100 -5.86 1.11 1.49
C LEU A 100 -4.73 0.60 2.39
N LEU A 101 -3.77 -0.15 1.83
CA LEU A 101 -2.62 -0.66 2.59
C LEU A 101 -1.71 0.47 3.11
N CYS A 102 -1.74 1.66 2.51
CA CYS A 102 -1.00 2.84 2.96
C CYS A 102 -1.74 3.66 4.04
N VAL A 103 -3.00 3.35 4.35
CA VAL A 103 -3.80 4.10 5.35
C VAL A 103 -3.16 4.09 6.74
N PRO A 104 -2.62 2.95 7.27
CA PRO A 104 -1.96 2.95 8.58
C PRO A 104 -0.82 3.96 8.67
N PHE A 105 0.04 4.03 7.64
CA PHE A 105 1.08 5.06 7.56
C PHE A 105 0.52 6.48 7.45
N GLY A 106 -0.59 6.68 6.71
CA GLY A 106 -1.27 7.98 6.64
C GLY A 106 -1.79 8.47 8.01
N VAL A 107 -2.37 7.57 8.81
CA VAL A 107 -2.81 7.89 10.19
C VAL A 107 -1.62 8.25 11.07
N ALA A 108 -0.54 7.45 11.00
CA ALA A 108 0.68 7.70 11.74
C ALA A 108 1.34 9.02 11.35
N PHE A 109 1.33 9.36 10.05
CA PHE A 109 1.85 10.62 9.52
C PHE A 109 1.06 11.83 10.02
N LEU A 110 -0.27 11.75 10.05
CA LEU A 110 -1.10 12.82 10.63
C LEU A 110 -0.75 13.04 12.10
N PHE A 111 -0.63 11.97 12.88
CA PHE A 111 -0.22 12.09 14.28
C PHE A 111 1.18 12.67 14.43
N PHE A 112 2.12 12.25 13.57
CA PHE A 112 3.48 12.78 13.53
C PHE A 112 3.52 14.30 13.28
N LEU A 113 2.68 14.84 12.39
CA LEU A 113 2.63 16.29 12.14
C LEU A 113 2.25 17.09 13.39
N PHE A 114 1.41 16.55 14.28
CA PHE A 114 0.98 17.24 15.50
C PHE A 114 1.92 16.99 16.68
N ALA A 115 2.31 15.73 16.86
CA ALA A 115 2.90 15.23 18.09
C ALA A 115 4.39 14.88 17.94
N GLY A 116 4.88 14.79 16.70
CA GLY A 116 6.27 14.47 16.43
C GLY A 116 6.67 13.07 16.87
N ASN A 117 5.74 12.13 17.06
CA ASN A 117 6.10 10.83 17.63
C ASN A 117 6.68 9.90 16.57
N PHE A 118 7.99 9.69 16.62
CA PHE A 118 8.70 8.82 15.67
C PHE A 118 8.27 7.35 15.76
N SER A 119 8.03 6.83 16.96
CA SER A 119 7.68 5.43 17.16
C SER A 119 6.33 5.07 16.54
N ALA A 120 5.35 5.97 16.61
CA ALA A 120 4.06 5.83 15.92
C ALA A 120 4.25 5.86 14.40
N LEU A 121 5.00 6.85 13.90
CA LEU A 121 5.31 6.93 12.48
C LEU A 121 5.97 5.65 11.95
N LEU A 122 6.93 5.10 12.70
CA LEU A 122 7.62 3.86 12.35
C LEU A 122 6.67 2.66 12.33
N LEU A 123 5.78 2.53 13.31
CA LEU A 123 4.79 1.45 13.36
C LEU A 123 3.85 1.51 12.15
N GLY A 124 3.24 2.66 11.88
CA GLY A 124 2.38 2.85 10.71
C GLY A 124 3.08 2.54 9.39
N TYR A 125 4.35 2.97 9.26
CA TYR A 125 5.18 2.67 8.09
C TYR A 125 5.40 1.15 7.94
N LEU A 126 5.81 0.46 9.00
CA LEU A 126 6.07 -0.98 8.97
C LEU A 126 4.82 -1.79 8.68
N LEU A 127 3.67 -1.39 9.23
CA LEU A 127 2.38 -1.98 8.89
C LEU A 127 2.14 -1.81 7.39
N SER A 128 2.09 -0.58 6.88
CA SER A 128 1.83 -0.35 5.45
C SER A 128 2.81 -1.09 4.52
N LEU A 129 4.08 -1.17 4.88
CA LEU A 129 5.10 -1.89 4.14
C LEU A 129 4.86 -3.41 4.11
N CYS A 130 4.52 -4.01 5.26
CA CYS A 130 4.09 -5.41 5.35
C CYS A 130 2.89 -5.69 4.44
N GLY A 131 1.89 -4.81 4.45
CA GLY A 131 0.72 -4.90 3.58
C GLY A 131 1.10 -4.91 2.10
N LEU A 132 1.91 -3.94 1.65
CA LEU A 132 2.33 -3.86 0.26
C LEU A 132 3.17 -5.06 -0.22
N ILE A 133 4.00 -5.64 0.66
CA ILE A 133 4.77 -6.86 0.37
C ILE A 133 3.84 -8.07 0.25
N LEU A 134 2.92 -8.24 1.21
CA LEU A 134 1.98 -9.36 1.23
C LEU A 134 1.08 -9.36 -0.02
N PHE A 135 0.68 -8.17 -0.48
CA PHE A 135 -0.22 -7.98 -1.61
C PHE A 135 0.47 -7.79 -2.97
N ARG A 136 1.71 -8.26 -3.11
CA ARG A 136 2.42 -8.23 -4.40
C ARG A 136 1.64 -8.96 -5.52
N PRO A 137 1.66 -8.45 -6.77
CA PRO A 137 1.01 -9.12 -7.91
C PRO A 137 1.59 -10.49 -8.20
N ARG A 138 0.72 -11.47 -8.45
CA ARG A 138 1.08 -12.88 -8.77
C ARG A 138 0.50 -13.27 -10.13
N LYS A 139 1.13 -14.23 -10.82
CA LYS A 139 0.70 -14.66 -12.17
C LYS A 139 -0.75 -15.20 -12.21
N GLY A 140 -1.25 -15.78 -11.11
CA GLY A 140 -2.62 -16.30 -11.01
C GLY A 140 -3.70 -15.25 -10.71
N ASP A 141 -3.35 -13.95 -10.70
CA ASP A 141 -4.31 -12.88 -10.43
C ASP A 141 -5.18 -12.52 -11.66
N VAL A 142 -4.78 -12.95 -12.85
CA VAL A 142 -5.48 -12.72 -14.13
C VAL A 142 -5.70 -14.08 -14.79
N ILE A 143 -6.93 -14.36 -15.24
CA ILE A 143 -7.35 -15.64 -15.83
C ILE A 143 -7.81 -15.42 -17.28
#